data_AF-X0S161-F1
#
_entry.id   AF-X0S161-F1
#
_cell.length_a   1.000
_cell.length_b   1.000
_cell.length_c   1.000
_cell.angle_alpha   90.00
_cell.angle_beta   90.00
_cell.angle_gamma   90.00
#
_symmetry.space_group_name_H-M   'P 1'
#
loop_
_entity.id
_entity.type
_entity.pdbx_description
1 polymer ?
#
loop_
_entity_poly.entity_id
_entity_poly.type
_entity_poly.pdbx_seq_one_letter_code
_entity_poly.pdbx_strand_id
1 'polypeptide(L)'
;MADKLDINQDLILVDDLTKGLKATPYFEDFLYKIIHSIGGEGVSIGDEVFGVNVSSNPILPAQIKSLAGRVGTLESMSINPILPTQLNSLAIRVGTLEAMALHDRLEGTVKQLEIDTAGFIGLVKTSNYTARTKEWVEAGSDSTISLPANPLVNDQVIVSNGDGTTITVDGNGNNIKYDKTDTSVLIRSQGTSLHFQLFQDAATKYWRIR
;
A
#
# COMPACT_ATOMS: atom_id res chain seq x y z
N MET A 1 42.78 40.27 -3.42
CA MET A 1 41.82 41.26 -3.95
C MET A 1 42.26 41.52 -5.39
N ALA A 2 41.67 40.78 -6.33
CA ALA A 2 41.87 40.92 -7.77
C ALA A 2 40.56 40.46 -8.41
N ASP A 3 40.16 41.17 -9.45
CA ASP A 3 38.79 41.50 -9.79
C ASP A 3 37.90 40.30 -10.15
N LYS A 4 36.62 40.42 -9.78
CA LYS A 4 35.56 39.67 -10.46
C LYS A 4 35.69 40.01 -11.95
N LEU A 5 36.05 39.03 -12.77
CA LEU A 5 35.95 39.16 -14.21
C LEU A 5 34.48 39.50 -14.52
N ASP A 6 34.25 40.72 -14.97
CA ASP A 6 32.97 41.16 -15.52
C ASP A 6 32.88 40.55 -16.93
N ILE A 7 32.27 39.37 -17.04
CA ILE A 7 32.26 38.53 -18.25
C ILE A 7 31.23 39.03 -19.28
N ASN A 8 31.13 40.35 -19.46
CA ASN A 8 30.34 40.97 -20.50
C ASN A 8 31.26 41.56 -21.58
N GLN A 9 32.15 40.73 -22.13
CA GLN A 9 32.95 41.10 -23.30
C GLN A 9 32.79 40.01 -24.36
N ASP A 10 32.27 40.40 -25.52
CA ASP A 10 32.19 39.55 -26.70
C ASP A 10 33.62 39.21 -27.16
N LEU A 11 34.09 38.04 -26.73
CA LEU A 11 35.46 37.53 -26.95
C LEU A 11 35.73 37.24 -28.44
N ILE A 12 34.70 37.21 -29.27
CA ILE A 12 34.79 36.89 -30.69
C ILE A 12 33.85 37.82 -31.44
N LEU A 13 34.38 38.54 -32.44
CA LEU A 13 33.56 39.28 -33.38
C LEU A 13 33.47 38.46 -34.68
N VAL A 14 32.25 38.25 -35.16
CA VAL A 14 32.03 37.68 -36.48
C VAL A 14 32.19 38.81 -37.49
N ASP A 15 33.15 38.68 -38.40
CA ASP A 15 33.27 39.61 -39.53
C ASP A 15 32.13 39.32 -40.50
N ASP A 16 31.12 40.17 -40.52
CA ASP A 16 29.87 39.93 -41.24
C ASP A 16 30.04 39.81 -42.76
N LEU A 17 31.14 40.31 -43.31
CA LEU A 17 31.45 40.26 -44.74
C LEU A 17 32.12 38.96 -45.15
N THR A 18 33.03 38.44 -44.32
CA THR A 18 33.78 37.22 -44.63
C THR A 18 33.26 35.99 -43.91
N LYS A 19 32.34 36.16 -42.96
CA LYS A 19 31.89 35.15 -41.99
C LYS A 19 33.05 34.57 -41.14
N GLY A 20 34.23 35.20 -41.18
CA GLY A 20 35.40 34.80 -40.40
C GLY A 20 35.26 35.24 -38.94
N LEU A 21 35.68 34.38 -38.01
CA LEU A 21 35.76 34.73 -36.59
C LEU A 21 37.06 35.50 -36.36
N LYS A 22 36.97 36.77 -35.93
CA LYS A 22 38.13 37.55 -35.51
C LYS A 22 38.17 37.60 -33.99
N ALA A 23 39.32 37.19 -33.44
CA ALA A 23 39.61 37.34 -32.02
C ALA A 23 39.63 38.83 -31.67
N THR A 24 38.96 39.20 -30.58
CA THR A 24 39.14 40.55 -30.03
C THR A 24 40.45 40.59 -29.24
N PRO A 25 41.05 41.78 -29.01
CA PRO A 25 42.26 41.90 -28.18
C PRO A 25 42.11 41.30 -26.77
N TYR A 26 40.86 41.19 -26.28
CA TYR A 26 40.52 40.59 -25.00
C TYR A 26 40.58 39.05 -25.00
N PHE A 27 40.46 38.41 -26.17
CA PHE A 27 40.57 36.96 -26.31
C PHE A 27 42.00 36.48 -26.08
N GLU A 28 43.01 37.23 -26.55
CA GLU A 28 44.41 36.90 -26.31
C GLU A 28 44.77 37.01 -24.82
N ASP A 29 44.35 38.10 -24.15
CA ASP A 29 44.57 38.27 -22.71
C ASP A 29 43.87 37.18 -21.88
N PHE A 30 42.66 36.77 -22.29
CA PHE A 30 41.96 35.63 -21.69
C PHE A 30 42.71 34.31 -21.87
N LEU A 31 43.22 34.03 -23.07
CA LEU A 31 44.01 32.83 -23.35
C LEU A 31 45.32 32.84 -22.55
N TYR A 32 46.03 33.97 -22.46
CA TYR A 32 47.24 34.09 -21.65
C TYR A 32 46.97 33.79 -20.17
N LYS A 33 45.85 34.26 -19.61
CA LYS A 33 45.44 33.96 -18.23
C LYS A 33 45.18 32.46 -18.01
N ILE A 34 44.50 31.78 -18.95
CA ILE A 34 44.27 30.33 -18.88
C ILE A 34 45.60 29.59 -18.97
N ILE A 35 46.44 29.92 -19.96
CA ILE A 35 47.73 29.25 -20.21
C ILE A 35 48.65 29.39 -18.99
N HIS A 36 48.73 30.59 -18.39
CA HIS A 36 49.50 30.82 -17.18
C HIS A 36 48.94 30.01 -15.99
N SER A 37 47.61 29.90 -15.83
CA SER A 37 46.99 29.16 -14.73
C SER A 37 47.28 27.66 -14.75
N ILE A 38 47.50 27.09 -15.95
CA ILE A 38 47.88 25.68 -16.13
C ILE A 38 49.40 25.46 -16.17
N GLY A 39 50.19 26.52 -15.93
CA GLY A 39 51.65 26.47 -15.93
C GLY A 39 52.27 26.33 -17.32
N GLY A 40 51.54 26.69 -18.37
CA GLY A 40 52.06 26.72 -19.74
C GLY A 40 52.65 28.09 -20.11
N GLU A 41 53.39 28.12 -21.22
CA GLU A 41 53.85 29.37 -21.84
C GLU A 41 53.14 29.55 -23.20
N GLY A 42 52.57 30.75 -23.41
CA GLY A 42 51.96 31.12 -24.67
C GLY A 42 53.01 31.65 -25.64
N VAL A 43 52.99 31.17 -26.88
CA VAL A 43 53.87 31.65 -27.95
C VAL A 43 53.00 32.09 -29.12
N SER A 44 53.13 33.36 -29.53
CA SER A 44 52.54 33.83 -30.79
C SER A 44 53.36 33.27 -31.96
N ILE A 45 52.71 32.54 -32.86
CA ILE A 45 53.32 31.95 -34.05
C ILE A 45 52.72 32.69 -35.26
N GLY A 46 53.04 33.98 -35.39
CA GLY A 46 52.53 34.86 -36.43
C GLY A 46 51.19 35.51 -36.08
N ASP A 47 50.66 36.29 -37.03
CA ASP A 47 49.57 37.25 -36.80
C ASP A 47 48.20 36.62 -36.50
N GLU A 48 48.02 35.31 -36.73
CA GLU A 48 46.72 34.62 -36.60
C GLU A 48 46.77 33.29 -35.83
N VAL A 49 47.94 32.85 -35.33
CA VAL A 49 48.08 31.53 -34.68
C VAL A 49 48.73 31.65 -33.31
N PHE A 50 47.97 31.28 -32.28
CA PHE A 50 48.47 31.11 -30.92
C PHE A 50 48.81 29.65 -30.64
N GLY A 51 50.08 29.37 -30.38
CA GLY A 51 50.56 28.07 -29.91
C GLY A 51 50.62 28.04 -28.38
N VAL A 52 50.10 26.96 -27.77
CA VAL A 52 50.25 26.71 -26.33
C VAL A 52 51.29 25.64 -26.13
N ASN A 53 52.39 25.97 -25.44
CA ASN A 53 53.38 24.98 -25.04
C ASN A 53 53.17 24.61 -23.56
N VAL A 54 52.64 23.39 -23.33
CA VAL A 54 52.40 22.80 -22.00
C VAL A 54 53.42 21.70 -21.66
N SER A 55 54.51 21.58 -22.43
CA SER A 55 55.48 20.47 -22.34
C SER A 55 56.33 20.43 -21.07
N SER A 56 56.27 21.44 -20.19
CA SER A 56 57.05 21.49 -18.95
C SER A 56 56.34 20.87 -17.73
N ASN A 57 55.09 20.42 -17.84
CA ASN A 57 54.34 19.87 -16.70
C ASN A 57 54.12 18.35 -16.80
N PRO A 58 55.07 17.52 -16.34
CA PRO A 58 54.98 16.04 -16.39
C PRO A 58 53.82 15.48 -15.54
N ILE A 59 53.14 16.32 -14.76
CA ILE A 59 52.07 15.94 -13.84
C ILE A 59 50.72 15.80 -14.58
N LEU A 60 50.50 16.54 -15.67
CA LEU A 60 49.22 16.53 -16.40
C LEU A 60 48.86 15.16 -17.02
N PRO A 61 49.77 14.49 -17.75
CA PRO A 61 49.48 13.17 -18.33
C PRO A 61 49.20 12.11 -17.27
N ALA A 62 49.88 12.18 -16.12
CA ALA A 62 49.67 11.27 -15.00
C ALA A 62 48.33 11.53 -14.30
N GLN A 63 47.93 12.78 -14.13
CA GLN A 63 46.63 13.16 -13.57
C GLN A 63 45.47 12.76 -14.48
N ILE A 64 45.59 12.95 -15.80
CA ILE A 64 44.57 12.54 -16.78
C ILE A 64 44.42 11.00 -16.78
N LYS A 65 45.53 10.26 -16.75
CA LYS A 65 45.51 8.79 -16.69
C LYS A 65 44.91 8.27 -15.38
N SER A 66 45.18 8.95 -14.26
CA SER A 66 44.58 8.66 -12.94
C SER A 66 43.08 8.93 -12.92
N LEU A 67 42.63 10.03 -13.55
CA LEU A 67 41.22 10.38 -13.63
C LEU A 67 40.43 9.38 -14.49
N ALA A 68 40.96 9.01 -15.65
CA ALA A 68 40.36 8.01 -16.53
C ALA A 68 40.22 6.64 -15.83
N GLY A 69 41.23 6.23 -15.06
CA GLY A 69 41.17 5.03 -14.24
C GLY A 69 40.09 5.09 -13.15
N ARG A 70 39.97 6.24 -12.46
CA ARG A 70 38.96 6.47 -11.42
C ARG A 70 37.54 6.48 -11.96
N VAL A 71 37.32 7.08 -13.13
CA VAL A 71 36.02 7.08 -13.84
C VAL A 71 35.65 5.66 -14.27
N GLY A 72 36.58 4.88 -14.83
CA GLY A 72 36.33 3.48 -15.18
C GLY A 72 35.95 2.61 -13.97
N THR A 73 36.58 2.83 -12.81
CA THR A 73 36.16 2.15 -11.56
C THR A 73 34.78 2.60 -11.08
N LEU A 74 34.41 3.86 -11.23
CA LEU A 74 33.07 4.37 -10.86
C LEU A 74 31.97 3.81 -11.76
N GLU A 75 32.21 3.72 -13.07
CA GLU A 75 31.29 3.08 -14.02
C GLU A 75 31.09 1.58 -13.68
N SER A 76 32.14 0.90 -13.22
CA SER A 76 32.05 -0.50 -12.77
C SER A 76 31.34 -0.68 -11.43
N MET A 77 31.26 0.36 -10.58
CA MET A 77 30.53 0.34 -9.31
C MET A 77 29.04 0.72 -9.47
N SER A 78 28.68 1.41 -10.56
CA SER A 78 27.31 1.87 -10.81
C SER A 78 26.40 0.78 -11.42
N ILE A 79 26.93 -0.41 -11.71
CA ILE A 79 26.16 -1.57 -12.16
C ILE A 79 26.25 -2.62 -11.05
N ASN A 80 25.56 -2.39 -9.94
CA ASN A 80 25.30 -3.46 -8.99
C ASN A 80 24.02 -4.18 -9.46
N PRO A 81 24.11 -5.31 -10.17
CA PRO A 81 22.98 -5.97 -10.83
C PRO A 81 21.92 -6.48 -9.83
N ILE A 82 22.19 -6.39 -8.53
CA ILE A 82 21.34 -6.86 -7.44
C ILE A 82 20.18 -5.88 -7.17
N LEU A 83 20.38 -4.57 -7.38
CA LEU A 83 19.35 -3.55 -7.06
C LEU A 83 18.07 -3.70 -7.88
N PRO A 84 18.13 -3.87 -9.22
CA PRO A 84 16.93 -4.05 -10.04
C PRO A 84 16.17 -5.33 -9.68
N THR A 85 16.88 -6.41 -9.34
CA THR A 85 16.28 -7.70 -8.97
C THR A 85 15.58 -7.63 -7.62
N GLN A 86 16.17 -6.95 -6.63
CA GLN A 86 15.54 -6.74 -5.33
C GLN A 86 14.31 -5.84 -5.42
N LEU A 87 14.36 -4.80 -6.25
CA LEU A 87 13.22 -3.89 -6.46
C LEU A 87 12.05 -4.60 -7.14
N ASN A 88 12.33 -5.42 -8.16
CA ASN A 88 11.30 -6.26 -8.82
C ASN A 88 10.70 -7.29 -7.86
N SER A 89 11.53 -7.93 -7.03
CA SER A 89 11.03 -8.87 -6.02
C SER A 89 10.13 -8.20 -4.99
N LEU A 90 10.46 -6.98 -4.57
CA LEU A 90 9.65 -6.21 -3.63
C LEU A 90 8.31 -5.79 -4.25
N ALA A 91 8.32 -5.28 -5.49
CA ALA A 91 7.11 -4.91 -6.21
C ALA A 91 6.14 -6.10 -6.38
N ILE A 92 6.67 -7.29 -6.71
CA ILE A 92 5.87 -8.53 -6.79
C ILE A 92 5.26 -8.89 -5.43
N ARG A 93 6.06 -8.82 -4.35
CA ARG A 93 5.58 -9.12 -2.99
C ARG A 93 4.51 -8.14 -2.51
N VAL A 94 4.64 -6.86 -2.81
CA VAL A 94 3.63 -5.84 -2.46
C VAL A 94 2.33 -6.08 -3.23
N GLY A 95 2.38 -6.31 -4.54
CA GLY A 95 1.18 -6.63 -5.33
C GLY A 95 0.49 -7.93 -4.89
N THR A 96 1.26 -8.93 -4.45
CA THR A 96 0.69 -10.17 -3.87
C THR A 96 -0.03 -9.91 -2.55
N LEU A 97 0.54 -9.06 -1.69
CA LEU A 97 -0.09 -8.69 -0.41
C LEU A 97 -1.35 -7.84 -0.61
N GLU A 98 -1.33 -6.90 -1.55
CA GLU A 98 -2.52 -6.10 -1.91
C GLU A 98 -3.64 -6.99 -2.45
N ALA A 99 -3.32 -7.97 -3.31
CA ALA A 99 -4.30 -8.94 -3.80
C ALA A 99 -4.87 -9.83 -2.68
N MET A 100 -4.02 -10.28 -1.74
CA MET A 100 -4.45 -11.07 -0.58
C MET A 100 -5.30 -10.28 0.42
N ALA A 101 -5.03 -8.98 0.58
CA ALA A 101 -5.77 -8.12 1.48
C ALA A 101 -7.15 -7.72 0.93
N LEU A 102 -7.31 -7.66 -0.40
CA LEU A 102 -8.49 -7.08 -1.02
C LEU A 102 -9.61 -8.08 -1.34
N HIS A 103 -9.33 -9.37 -1.58
CA HIS A 103 -10.32 -10.19 -2.31
C HIS A 103 -11.04 -11.29 -1.53
N ASP A 104 -10.38 -12.20 -0.80
CA ASP A 104 -11.09 -13.46 -0.49
C ASP A 104 -11.65 -13.57 0.93
N ARG A 105 -10.96 -13.01 1.94
CA ARG A 105 -11.44 -13.14 3.34
C ARG A 105 -12.52 -12.13 3.69
N LEU A 106 -12.40 -10.90 3.22
CA LEU A 106 -13.36 -9.85 3.56
C LEU A 106 -14.66 -9.99 2.76
N GLU A 107 -14.58 -10.24 1.44
CA GLU A 107 -15.80 -10.51 0.65
C GLU A 107 -16.47 -11.81 1.07
N GLY A 108 -15.71 -12.86 1.39
CA GLY A 108 -16.28 -14.12 1.87
C GLY A 108 -17.03 -13.93 3.20
N THR A 109 -16.44 -13.23 4.17
CA THR A 109 -17.09 -12.95 5.45
C THR A 109 -18.27 -11.97 5.31
N VAL A 110 -18.15 -10.93 4.47
CA VAL A 110 -19.24 -9.98 4.22
C VAL A 110 -20.39 -10.64 3.45
N LYS A 111 -20.11 -11.46 2.43
CA LYS A 111 -21.13 -12.26 1.73
C LYS A 111 -21.76 -13.31 2.63
N GLN A 112 -20.99 -13.96 3.52
CA GLN A 112 -21.54 -14.88 4.52
C GLN A 112 -22.51 -14.14 5.46
N LEU A 113 -22.13 -12.94 5.94
CA LEU A 113 -22.99 -12.10 6.78
C LEU A 113 -24.22 -11.57 6.01
N GLU A 114 -24.08 -11.16 4.76
CA GLU A 114 -25.22 -10.69 3.94
C GLU A 114 -26.16 -11.84 3.53
N ILE A 115 -25.64 -13.03 3.24
CA ILE A 115 -26.43 -14.20 2.82
C ILE A 115 -27.16 -14.83 4.02
N ASP A 116 -26.54 -14.88 5.20
CA ASP A 116 -27.16 -15.48 6.40
C ASP A 116 -28.19 -14.54 7.07
N THR A 117 -28.12 -13.22 6.83
CA THR A 117 -29.06 -12.23 7.39
C THR A 117 -30.12 -11.74 6.40
N ALA A 118 -30.07 -12.15 5.13
CA ALA A 118 -31.04 -11.76 4.11
C ALA A 118 -32.48 -12.12 4.53
N GLY A 119 -33.19 -11.12 5.04
CA GLY A 119 -34.58 -11.24 5.50
C GLY A 119 -34.78 -11.27 7.00
N PHE A 120 -33.73 -11.22 7.84
CA PHE A 120 -33.89 -11.08 9.29
C PHE A 120 -33.98 -9.62 9.75
N ILE A 121 -34.87 -9.35 10.69
CA ILE A 121 -34.98 -8.05 11.38
C ILE A 121 -34.17 -8.11 12.67
N GLY A 122 -33.10 -7.31 12.77
CA GLY A 122 -32.28 -7.20 13.97
C GLY A 122 -32.97 -6.43 15.10
N LEU A 123 -32.95 -6.96 16.31
CA LEU A 123 -33.55 -6.38 17.52
C LEU A 123 -32.63 -6.58 18.73
N VAL A 124 -32.58 -5.60 19.63
CA VAL A 124 -31.90 -5.73 20.93
C VAL A 124 -32.93 -5.82 22.04
N LYS A 125 -32.78 -6.78 22.96
CA LYS A 125 -33.72 -7.02 24.07
C LYS A 125 -32.98 -7.30 25.38
N THR A 126 -33.27 -6.52 26.41
CA THR A 126 -32.71 -6.68 27.77
C THR A 126 -33.76 -7.16 28.78
N SER A 127 -34.89 -7.65 28.29
CA SER A 127 -35.99 -8.18 29.09
C SER A 127 -36.65 -9.33 28.32
N ASN A 128 -37.48 -10.11 29.01
CA ASN A 128 -38.20 -11.21 28.38
C ASN A 128 -38.97 -10.76 27.13
N TYR A 129 -38.88 -11.55 26.07
CA TYR A 129 -39.43 -11.19 24.75
C TYR A 129 -39.86 -12.44 23.98
N THR A 130 -40.99 -12.36 23.28
CA THR A 130 -41.42 -13.39 22.32
C THR A 130 -41.02 -12.98 20.91
N ALA A 131 -40.08 -13.72 20.34
CA ALA A 131 -39.59 -13.48 18.98
C ALA A 131 -40.63 -13.83 17.92
N ARG A 132 -40.56 -13.14 16.78
CA ARG A 132 -41.32 -13.45 15.56
C ARG A 132 -40.44 -14.16 14.55
N THR A 133 -41.07 -14.80 13.56
CA THR A 133 -40.35 -15.39 12.43
C THR A 133 -39.52 -14.31 11.74
N LYS A 134 -38.29 -14.70 11.37
CA LYS A 134 -37.27 -13.85 10.77
C LYS A 134 -36.84 -12.66 11.65
N GLU A 135 -36.84 -12.83 12.97
CA GLU A 135 -36.15 -11.89 13.87
C GLU A 135 -34.78 -12.43 14.28
N TRP A 136 -33.79 -11.55 14.31
CA TRP A 136 -32.50 -11.76 14.96
C TRP A 136 -32.50 -10.94 16.25
N VAL A 137 -32.57 -11.63 17.39
CA VAL A 137 -32.64 -11.02 18.71
C VAL A 137 -31.28 -11.09 19.40
N GLU A 138 -30.65 -9.94 19.60
CA GLU A 138 -29.51 -9.78 20.49
C GLU A 138 -30.03 -9.54 21.92
N ALA A 139 -29.94 -10.58 22.74
CA ALA A 139 -30.49 -10.63 24.09
C ALA A 139 -29.42 -10.30 25.15
N GLY A 140 -29.83 -9.68 26.24
CA GLY A 140 -29.00 -9.38 27.42
C GLY A 140 -29.76 -9.50 28.73
N SER A 141 -29.08 -9.22 29.83
CA SER A 141 -29.62 -9.07 31.19
C SER A 141 -30.38 -10.29 31.71
N ASP A 142 -29.81 -11.49 31.49
CA ASP A 142 -30.40 -12.78 31.90
C ASP A 142 -31.85 -12.98 31.40
N SER A 143 -32.18 -12.40 30.24
CA SER A 143 -33.55 -12.46 29.70
C SER A 143 -33.90 -13.82 29.11
N THR A 144 -35.21 -14.11 29.10
CA THR A 144 -35.81 -15.24 28.39
C THR A 144 -36.38 -14.81 27.05
N ILE A 145 -35.88 -15.39 25.96
CA ILE A 145 -36.42 -15.22 24.62
C ILE A 145 -37.30 -16.43 24.28
N SER A 146 -38.61 -16.22 24.23
CA SER A 146 -39.56 -17.24 23.79
C SER A 146 -39.65 -17.25 22.26
N LEU A 147 -39.54 -18.42 21.65
CA LEU A 147 -39.80 -18.63 20.22
C LEU A 147 -41.31 -18.45 19.93
N PRO A 148 -41.74 -18.31 18.66
CA PRO A 148 -43.16 -18.23 18.34
C PRO A 148 -43.95 -19.44 18.87
N ALA A 149 -45.12 -19.21 19.47
CA ALA A 149 -45.97 -20.28 20.03
C ALA A 149 -46.66 -21.14 18.96
N ASN A 150 -47.07 -20.52 17.84
CA ASN A 150 -47.75 -21.18 16.72
C ASN A 150 -46.95 -21.04 15.41
N PRO A 151 -45.71 -21.54 15.35
CA PRO A 151 -44.86 -21.35 14.19
C PRO A 151 -45.32 -22.22 13.01
N LEU A 152 -45.08 -21.74 11.80
CA LEU A 152 -45.19 -22.49 10.56
C LEU A 152 -43.89 -23.25 10.29
N VAL A 153 -43.98 -24.36 9.55
CA VAL A 153 -42.80 -25.11 9.13
C VAL A 153 -41.86 -24.19 8.36
N ASN A 154 -40.56 -24.24 8.68
CA ASN A 154 -39.51 -23.35 8.19
C ASN A 154 -39.52 -21.92 8.73
N ASP A 155 -40.34 -21.59 9.72
CA ASP A 155 -40.11 -20.37 10.50
C ASP A 155 -38.71 -20.41 11.14
N GLN A 156 -38.09 -19.24 11.21
CA GLN A 156 -36.70 -19.10 11.65
C GLN A 156 -36.56 -17.96 12.64
N VAL A 157 -35.70 -18.12 13.64
CA VAL A 157 -35.33 -17.08 14.61
C VAL A 157 -33.85 -17.24 14.91
N ILE A 158 -33.12 -16.15 15.02
CA ILE A 158 -31.73 -16.16 15.51
C ILE A 158 -31.74 -15.48 16.87
N VAL A 159 -31.11 -16.10 17.87
CA VAL A 159 -30.92 -15.50 19.19
C VAL A 159 -29.44 -15.46 19.53
N SER A 160 -28.95 -14.29 19.91
CA SER A 160 -27.56 -14.04 20.29
C SER A 160 -27.48 -13.53 21.72
N ASN A 161 -26.38 -13.84 22.41
CA ASN A 161 -26.07 -13.26 23.71
C ASN A 161 -25.16 -12.04 23.53
N GLY A 162 -25.68 -10.84 23.80
CA GLY A 162 -24.97 -9.57 23.59
C GLY A 162 -24.04 -9.16 24.73
N ASP A 163 -24.26 -9.62 25.97
CA ASP A 163 -23.61 -9.06 27.17
C ASP A 163 -22.89 -10.09 28.06
N GLY A 164 -22.95 -11.38 27.74
CA GLY A 164 -22.28 -12.45 28.48
C GLY A 164 -23.05 -12.96 29.69
N THR A 165 -24.28 -12.48 29.94
CA THR A 165 -25.20 -13.05 30.92
C THR A 165 -25.74 -14.42 30.46
N THR A 166 -26.58 -15.10 31.24
CA THR A 166 -27.19 -16.37 30.80
C THR A 166 -28.52 -16.09 30.11
N ILE A 167 -28.54 -16.19 28.78
CA ILE A 167 -29.78 -16.05 28.01
C ILE A 167 -30.50 -17.39 27.94
N THR A 168 -31.78 -17.40 28.29
CA THR A 168 -32.65 -18.58 28.12
C THR A 168 -33.44 -18.44 26.84
N VAL A 169 -33.41 -19.45 25.97
CA VAL A 169 -34.30 -19.53 24.81
C VAL A 169 -35.35 -20.60 25.09
N ASP A 170 -36.61 -20.20 25.12
CA ASP A 170 -37.76 -21.05 25.42
C ASP A 170 -38.51 -21.41 24.13
N GLY A 171 -38.87 -22.69 23.96
CA GLY A 171 -39.54 -23.20 22.77
C GLY A 171 -41.02 -22.83 22.65
N ASN A 172 -41.57 -22.20 23.70
CA ASN A 172 -42.92 -21.65 23.79
C ASN A 172 -44.00 -22.66 23.40
N GLY A 173 -43.96 -23.84 24.02
CA GLY A 173 -44.87 -24.95 23.76
C GLY A 173 -44.42 -25.92 22.66
N ASN A 174 -43.30 -25.65 21.97
CA ASN A 174 -42.67 -26.58 21.05
C ASN A 174 -41.35 -27.10 21.65
N ASN A 175 -40.98 -28.35 21.35
CA ASN A 175 -39.68 -28.88 21.78
C ASN A 175 -38.55 -28.18 21.00
N ILE A 176 -37.42 -27.96 21.66
CA ILE A 176 -36.15 -27.59 21.06
C ILE A 176 -35.31 -28.86 21.01
N LYS A 177 -35.02 -29.34 19.81
CA LYS A 177 -34.27 -30.58 19.59
C LYS A 177 -32.77 -30.34 19.80
N TYR A 178 -32.38 -30.24 21.06
CA TYR A 178 -31.00 -30.43 21.55
C TYR A 178 -30.87 -31.88 22.06
N ASP A 179 -31.82 -32.33 22.88
CA ASP A 179 -32.28 -33.71 23.00
C ASP A 179 -33.77 -33.86 22.61
N LYS A 180 -34.39 -35.05 22.70
CA LYS A 180 -35.75 -35.26 22.17
C LYS A 180 -36.87 -34.52 22.95
N THR A 181 -36.58 -33.95 24.12
CA THR A 181 -37.58 -33.44 25.06
C THR A 181 -37.31 -32.07 25.62
N ASP A 182 -36.12 -31.52 25.42
CA ASP A 182 -35.82 -30.15 25.84
C ASP A 182 -36.84 -29.16 25.29
N THR A 183 -37.35 -28.29 26.15
CA THR A 183 -38.23 -27.17 25.78
C THR A 183 -37.50 -25.84 25.86
N SER A 184 -36.23 -25.82 26.30
CA SER A 184 -35.42 -24.62 26.42
C SER A 184 -33.93 -24.93 26.20
N VAL A 185 -33.15 -23.90 25.86
CA VAL A 185 -31.68 -23.98 25.76
C VAL A 185 -31.05 -22.71 26.32
N LEU A 186 -29.82 -22.81 26.83
CA LEU A 186 -29.10 -21.69 27.45
C LEU A 186 -27.93 -21.24 26.58
N ILE A 187 -27.81 -19.93 26.34
CA ILE A 187 -26.66 -19.30 25.65
C ILE A 187 -25.85 -18.53 26.70
N ARG A 188 -24.72 -19.10 27.14
CA ARG A 188 -23.93 -18.57 28.28
C ARG A 188 -22.72 -17.72 27.90
N SER A 189 -22.33 -17.74 26.64
CA SER A 189 -21.12 -17.05 26.17
C SER A 189 -21.51 -15.85 25.32
N GLN A 190 -20.93 -14.69 25.63
CA GLN A 190 -21.11 -13.47 24.85
C GLN A 190 -20.72 -13.70 23.38
N GLY A 191 -21.46 -13.10 22.47
CA GLY A 191 -21.25 -13.21 21.02
C GLY A 191 -21.66 -14.57 20.43
N THR A 192 -22.16 -15.51 21.25
CA THR A 192 -22.70 -16.77 20.75
C THR A 192 -24.10 -16.56 20.21
N SER A 193 -24.37 -17.12 19.04
CA SER A 193 -25.65 -17.06 18.34
C SER A 193 -26.15 -18.45 18.02
N LEU A 194 -27.44 -18.71 18.24
CA LEU A 194 -28.10 -19.95 17.85
C LEU A 194 -29.19 -19.63 16.83
N HIS A 195 -29.21 -20.36 15.72
CA HIS A 195 -30.25 -20.27 14.70
C HIS A 195 -31.27 -21.39 14.89
N PHE A 196 -32.49 -21.02 15.20
CA PHE A 196 -33.62 -21.91 15.37
C PHE A 196 -34.45 -21.95 14.08
N GLN A 197 -34.69 -23.15 13.56
CA GLN A 197 -35.64 -23.37 12.47
C GLN A 197 -36.68 -24.40 12.88
N LEU A 198 -37.95 -24.14 12.60
CA LEU A 198 -39.03 -25.08 12.88
C LEU A 198 -39.09 -26.19 11.82
N PHE A 199 -39.13 -27.43 12.29
CA PHE A 199 -39.42 -28.62 11.51
C PHE A 199 -40.68 -29.30 12.00
N GLN A 200 -41.22 -30.17 11.16
CA GLN A 200 -42.31 -31.06 11.51
C GLN A 200 -41.97 -32.48 11.08
N ASP A 201 -42.14 -33.43 12.00
CA ASP A 201 -42.08 -34.85 11.73
C ASP A 201 -43.42 -35.48 12.12
N ALA A 202 -44.09 -36.08 11.13
CA ALA A 202 -45.50 -36.48 11.21
C ALA A 202 -46.40 -35.35 11.76
N ALA A 203 -46.88 -35.49 13.00
CA ALA A 203 -47.75 -34.52 13.68
C ALA A 203 -47.02 -33.64 14.71
N THR A 204 -45.72 -33.82 14.91
CA THR A 204 -44.95 -33.13 15.96
C THR A 204 -44.09 -32.03 15.36
N LYS A 205 -44.28 -30.80 15.84
CA LYS A 205 -43.42 -29.65 15.52
C LYS A 205 -42.28 -29.53 16.54
N TYR A 206 -41.10 -29.15 16.07
CA TYR A 206 -39.95 -28.92 16.93
C TYR A 206 -39.00 -27.89 16.30
N TRP A 207 -38.36 -27.10 17.15
CA TRP A 207 -37.26 -26.23 16.77
C TRP A 207 -35.96 -27.04 16.70
N ARG A 208 -35.18 -26.84 15.65
CA ARG A 208 -33.83 -27.41 15.53
C ARG A 208 -32.82 -26.27 15.50
N ILE A 209 -31.75 -26.43 16.27
CA ILE A 209 -30.57 -25.56 16.23
C ILE A 209 -29.74 -25.96 15.00
N ARG A 210 -29.47 -24.99 14.13
CA ARG A 210 -28.69 -25.15 12.88
C ARG A 210 -27.24 -24.75 13.09
#